data_AF-A0A0A2V6S8-F1
#
_entry.id   AF-A0A0A2V6S8-F1
#
_cell.length_a   1.000
_cell.length_b   1.000
_cell.length_c   1.000
_cell.angle_alpha   90.00
_cell.angle_beta   90.00
_cell.angle_gamma   90.00
#
_symmetry.space_group_name_H-M   'P 1'
#
loop_
_entity.id
_entity.type
_entity.pdbx_description
1 polymer ?
#
loop_
_entity_poly.entity_id
_entity_poly.type
_entity_poly.pdbx_seq_one_letter_code
_entity_poly.pdbx_strand_id
1 'polypeptide(L)'
;MVQYSVPSNYTFSPSSATPHLTINHDVVADLDSSNAFEGPEKLLEVWFAPSADALPVNASPLGLKAVDKETWESMLDMVHCKVLSVLESETVDAYLLSESSMFVFPHKLILKTCGTTTLLLGLQRLLHIAAANAGFPFSNASSVDSIRAAATPYRVFYSRKNFLFPDQQRGPHRSWKQEVKYLDDMLGHGSAYMVGKMNGDHWYLYLTPPNQELTPPITPQSETNEKIIETDDSPDLGLIESSGDEHVDETLEILMTDLDPENAKQFFLSHASAVACDRMAAENKARCSATHEDSSEPLDEVDVFSNESDSDLHDEVNTPVVDESLTTEGHALGTVISDNCGLANVYPTSVYPDARIDAYLFSPCGFSANGVVPAPPNADGESKACHYFTVHVTPEDGFSYASFETNVPGGQNGRDTAEIIEHVVDIFKPGRFSVTLFEAKGRRANPYGAGADRIRGLASKRLADPVPGYKRVDRIVHDFDDYNLVFRFFEKDGFAGPRGARVGEEITQSQFYSSALSPNSTHYHTQPAAMHLMYTVDDKGNRLYTLKKVAHGQVTKSAHPARFSPDDKWSRQRVTLKRRFNLLLTQQSALLSPKALAIVKIG
;
A
#
# COMPACT_ATOMS: atom_id res chain seq x y z
N MET A 1 -20.21 -21.24 -15.72
CA MET A 1 -19.24 -21.19 -14.61
C MET A 1 -18.41 -22.45 -14.71
N VAL A 2 -17.23 -22.35 -15.33
CA VAL A 2 -16.23 -23.41 -15.31
C VAL A 2 -15.29 -23.02 -14.17
N GLN A 3 -15.24 -23.85 -13.13
CA GLN A 3 -14.39 -23.65 -11.98
C GLN A 3 -12.98 -24.06 -12.41
N TYR A 4 -12.11 -23.09 -12.69
CA TYR A 4 -10.70 -23.36 -12.99
C TYR A 4 -9.98 -23.60 -11.66
N SER A 5 -10.18 -24.77 -11.06
CA SER A 5 -9.40 -25.21 -9.91
C SER A 5 -8.00 -25.59 -10.39
N VAL A 6 -6.96 -25.05 -9.74
CA VAL A 6 -5.59 -25.53 -9.90
C VAL A 6 -5.56 -27.03 -9.55
N PRO A 7 -4.95 -27.91 -10.37
CA PRO A 7 -4.87 -29.34 -10.09
C PRO A 7 -4.25 -29.61 -8.70
N SER A 8 -4.78 -30.58 -7.96
CA SER A 8 -4.42 -30.89 -6.56
C SER A 8 -3.00 -31.45 -6.37
N ASN A 9 -2.21 -31.54 -7.43
CA ASN A 9 -0.84 -32.05 -7.49
C ASN A 9 0.16 -30.94 -7.89
N TYR A 10 -0.19 -29.68 -7.64
CA TYR A 10 0.62 -28.50 -7.96
C TYR A 10 1.58 -28.17 -6.81
N THR A 11 2.74 -28.82 -6.76
CA THR A 11 3.81 -28.55 -5.79
C THR A 11 4.90 -27.65 -6.38
N PHE A 12 4.56 -26.37 -6.59
CA PHE A 12 5.62 -25.36 -6.69
C PHE A 12 5.99 -24.93 -5.26
N SER A 13 7.19 -25.32 -4.84
CA SER A 13 7.88 -24.66 -3.73
C SER A 13 7.93 -23.14 -4.00
N PRO A 14 8.00 -22.29 -2.96
CA PRO A 14 8.37 -20.90 -3.18
C PRO A 14 9.71 -20.90 -3.94
N SER A 15 10.04 -19.84 -4.67
CA SER A 15 11.24 -19.78 -5.51
C SER A 15 12.42 -20.54 -4.88
N SER A 16 13.21 -21.31 -5.66
CA SER A 16 14.33 -22.09 -5.09
C SER A 16 15.34 -21.22 -4.30
N ALA A 17 15.23 -19.90 -4.38
CA ALA A 17 15.96 -18.89 -3.64
C ALA A 17 15.36 -18.52 -2.24
N THR A 18 14.18 -18.98 -1.85
CA THR A 18 13.46 -18.58 -0.61
C THR A 18 13.27 -19.74 0.38
N PRO A 19 14.31 -20.21 1.08
CA PRO A 19 14.22 -21.35 2.00
C PRO A 19 13.62 -21.04 3.38
N HIS A 20 13.38 -19.77 3.73
CA HIS A 20 12.88 -19.35 5.04
C HIS A 20 11.63 -18.47 4.89
N LEU A 21 10.49 -19.12 4.69
CA LEU A 21 9.17 -18.49 4.65
C LEU A 21 8.26 -19.19 5.67
N THR A 22 7.65 -18.43 6.59
CA THR A 22 6.66 -18.98 7.52
C THR A 22 5.26 -18.59 7.07
N ILE A 23 4.42 -19.54 6.63
CA ILE A 23 3.07 -19.27 6.08
C ILE A 23 1.96 -19.54 7.10
N ASN A 24 0.97 -18.63 7.16
CA ASN A 24 -0.24 -18.76 7.97
C ASN A 24 -1.42 -19.26 7.13
N HIS A 25 -1.65 -20.58 7.14
CA HIS A 25 -2.66 -21.23 6.31
C HIS A 25 -4.10 -20.88 6.72
N ASP A 26 -4.37 -20.64 8.01
CA ASP A 26 -5.73 -20.42 8.53
C ASP A 26 -6.32 -19.09 8.04
N VAL A 27 -5.47 -18.08 7.84
CA VAL A 27 -5.85 -16.73 7.39
C VAL A 27 -6.20 -16.70 5.89
N VAL A 28 -5.55 -17.56 5.10
CA VAL A 28 -5.59 -17.50 3.63
C VAL A 28 -6.95 -17.90 3.04
N ALA A 29 -7.73 -18.71 3.76
CA ALA A 29 -9.00 -19.25 3.25
C ALA A 29 -10.12 -18.20 3.08
N ASP A 30 -10.05 -17.06 3.77
CA ASP A 30 -11.17 -16.10 3.90
C ASP A 30 -10.93 -14.73 3.23
N LEU A 31 -9.92 -14.59 2.37
CA LEU A 31 -9.57 -13.31 1.73
C LEU A 31 -10.32 -13.11 0.39
N ASP A 32 -11.29 -12.18 0.36
CA ASP A 32 -12.04 -11.76 -0.85
C ASP A 32 -11.98 -10.23 -1.05
N SER A 33 -11.48 -9.79 -2.21
CA SER A 33 -11.31 -8.38 -2.61
C SER A 33 -12.48 -7.80 -3.45
N SER A 34 -13.70 -8.35 -3.32
CA SER A 34 -14.85 -8.03 -4.20
C SER A 34 -15.47 -6.61 -4.14
N ASN A 35 -15.00 -5.71 -3.27
CA ASN A 35 -15.56 -4.36 -3.12
C ASN A 35 -14.60 -3.28 -3.63
N ALA A 36 -15.14 -2.10 -3.98
CA ALA A 36 -14.31 -0.95 -4.38
C ALA A 36 -13.24 -0.65 -3.32
N PHE A 37 -11.99 -0.81 -3.72
CA PHE A 37 -10.84 -0.84 -2.83
C PHE A 37 -10.05 0.47 -2.91
N GLU A 38 -9.63 0.99 -1.76
CA GLU A 38 -8.73 2.14 -1.72
C GLU A 38 -7.29 1.67 -1.85
N GLY A 39 -6.75 1.77 -3.07
CA GLY A 39 -5.34 1.47 -3.33
C GLY A 39 -4.34 2.37 -2.58
N PRO A 40 -4.46 3.71 -2.62
CA PRO A 40 -3.49 4.60 -1.97
C PRO A 40 -3.22 4.27 -0.49
N GLU A 41 -1.96 3.97 -0.20
CA GLU A 41 -1.55 3.48 1.12
C GLU A 41 -1.28 4.61 2.12
N LYS A 42 -1.33 4.20 3.38
CA LYS A 42 -0.86 4.93 4.55
C LYS A 42 0.45 4.26 4.97
N LEU A 43 1.53 5.04 5.02
CA LEU A 43 2.86 4.59 5.40
C LEU A 43 3.24 5.21 6.74
N LEU A 44 3.58 4.39 7.71
CA LEU A 44 4.08 4.80 9.02
C LEU A 44 5.45 4.17 9.23
N GLU A 45 6.45 5.01 9.47
CA GLU A 45 7.81 4.59 9.79
C GLU A 45 8.22 5.19 11.14
N VAL A 46 8.55 4.33 12.10
CA VAL A 46 8.87 4.70 13.49
C VAL A 46 10.28 4.22 13.79
N TRP A 47 11.17 5.16 14.09
CA TRP A 47 12.54 4.92 14.52
C TRP A 47 12.61 5.06 16.03
N PHE A 48 13.30 4.13 16.69
CA PHE A 48 13.59 4.17 18.12
C PHE A 48 15.08 4.42 18.42
N ALA A 49 15.93 4.26 17.42
CA ALA A 49 17.34 4.61 17.47
C ALA A 49 17.84 5.03 16.07
N PRO A 50 18.98 5.74 15.95
CA PRO A 50 19.52 6.20 14.67
C PRO A 50 20.01 5.07 13.73
N SER A 51 20.38 3.92 14.27
CA SER A 51 20.84 2.75 13.52
C SER A 51 20.75 1.48 14.37
N ALA A 52 20.94 0.31 13.76
CA ALA A 52 20.95 -0.97 14.45
C ALA A 52 22.09 -1.10 15.49
N ASP A 53 23.20 -0.37 15.30
CA ASP A 53 24.35 -0.36 16.21
C ASP A 53 24.23 0.68 17.34
N ALA A 54 23.23 1.56 17.26
CA ALA A 54 23.04 2.67 18.20
C ALA A 54 21.82 2.46 19.13
N LEU A 55 21.48 1.20 19.43
CA LEU A 55 20.38 0.89 20.33
C LEU A 55 20.64 1.40 21.76
N PRO A 56 19.61 1.88 22.50
CA PRO A 56 19.76 2.25 23.89
C PRO A 56 20.21 1.06 24.76
N VAL A 57 20.95 1.34 25.83
CA VAL A 57 21.52 0.30 26.73
C VAL A 57 20.45 -0.64 27.32
N ASN A 58 19.23 -0.14 27.53
CA ASN A 58 18.13 -0.91 28.10
C ASN A 58 17.37 -1.75 27.05
N ALA A 59 17.57 -1.47 25.76
CA ALA A 59 16.90 -2.20 24.70
C ALA A 59 17.56 -3.57 24.50
N SER A 60 16.79 -4.53 24.00
CA SER A 60 17.34 -5.83 23.59
C SER A 60 18.44 -5.64 22.54
N PRO A 61 19.49 -6.50 22.50
CA PRO A 61 20.51 -6.47 21.45
C PRO A 61 19.94 -6.64 20.03
N LEU A 62 18.81 -7.33 19.89
CA LEU A 62 18.09 -7.47 18.62
C LEU A 62 17.02 -6.37 18.43
N GLY A 63 16.90 -5.44 19.37
CA GLY A 63 15.91 -4.36 19.37
C GLY A 63 14.49 -4.89 19.17
N LEU A 64 13.74 -4.29 18.23
CA LEU A 64 12.37 -4.70 17.92
C LEU A 64 12.25 -6.14 17.37
N LYS A 65 13.32 -6.71 16.82
CA LYS A 65 13.32 -8.10 16.35
C LYS A 65 13.29 -9.11 17.47
N ALA A 66 13.56 -8.71 18.71
CA ALA A 66 13.40 -9.58 19.88
C ALA A 66 11.94 -9.81 20.27
N VAL A 67 10.99 -9.09 19.67
CA VAL A 67 9.57 -9.18 19.99
C VAL A 67 8.96 -10.38 19.29
N ASP A 68 8.28 -11.23 20.06
CA ASP A 68 7.58 -12.42 19.55
C ASP A 68 6.55 -12.07 18.46
N LYS A 69 6.49 -12.90 17.43
CA LYS A 69 5.60 -12.75 16.28
C LYS A 69 4.13 -12.60 16.71
N GLU A 70 3.68 -13.38 17.68
CA GLU A 70 2.30 -13.37 18.20
C GLU A 70 1.93 -12.00 18.80
N THR A 71 2.92 -11.30 19.35
CA THR A 71 2.73 -9.95 19.89
C THR A 71 2.43 -8.96 18.75
N TRP A 72 3.15 -9.06 17.63
CA TRP A 72 2.87 -8.26 16.44
C TRP A 72 1.53 -8.61 15.80
N GLU A 73 1.20 -9.88 15.69
CA GLU A 73 -0.11 -10.34 15.20
C GLU A 73 -1.26 -9.74 16.03
N SER A 74 -1.12 -9.70 17.36
CA SER A 74 -2.12 -9.08 18.23
C SER A 74 -2.34 -7.59 17.95
N MET A 75 -1.29 -6.86 17.54
CA MET A 75 -1.38 -5.45 17.16
C MET A 75 -2.03 -5.30 15.77
N LEU A 76 -1.62 -6.13 14.82
CA LEU A 76 -2.16 -6.10 13.45
C LEU A 76 -3.66 -6.45 13.43
N ASP A 77 -4.09 -7.36 14.29
CA ASP A 77 -5.50 -7.71 14.49
C ASP A 77 -6.35 -6.52 14.93
N MET A 78 -5.79 -5.59 15.72
CA MET A 78 -6.50 -4.38 16.15
C MET A 78 -6.82 -3.45 14.98
N VAL A 79 -6.02 -3.48 13.93
CA VAL A 79 -6.21 -2.67 12.71
C VAL A 79 -6.80 -3.48 11.56
N HIS A 80 -7.27 -4.72 11.82
CA HIS A 80 -7.84 -5.63 10.83
C HIS A 80 -6.85 -6.06 9.73
N CYS A 81 -5.57 -6.14 10.04
CA CYS A 81 -4.55 -6.72 9.18
C CYS A 81 -4.19 -8.12 9.67
N LYS A 82 -4.06 -9.08 8.76
CA LYS A 82 -3.61 -10.44 9.09
C LYS A 82 -2.26 -10.72 8.45
N VAL A 83 -1.39 -11.44 9.16
CA VAL A 83 -0.10 -11.90 8.64
C VAL A 83 -0.34 -13.11 7.75
N LEU A 84 0.06 -13.03 6.47
CA LEU A 84 0.03 -14.15 5.53
C LEU A 84 1.28 -14.98 5.65
N SER A 85 2.42 -14.29 5.70
CA SER A 85 3.73 -14.92 5.74
C SER A 85 4.79 -13.97 6.30
N VAL A 86 5.91 -14.54 6.72
CA VAL A 86 7.06 -13.78 7.21
C VAL A 86 8.32 -14.28 6.53
N LEU A 87 9.06 -13.36 5.93
CA LEU A 87 10.39 -13.58 5.40
C LEU A 87 11.43 -13.01 6.37
N GLU A 88 12.12 -13.91 7.06
CA GLU A 88 13.10 -13.57 8.08
C GLU A 88 14.48 -13.41 7.44
N SER A 89 15.23 -12.40 7.89
CA SER A 89 16.65 -12.21 7.57
C SER A 89 17.41 -11.82 8.83
N GLU A 90 18.71 -11.59 8.74
CA GLU A 90 19.46 -11.18 9.93
C GLU A 90 19.06 -9.78 10.42
N THR A 91 18.86 -8.83 9.50
CA THR A 91 18.68 -7.41 9.85
C THR A 91 17.26 -6.88 9.68
N VAL A 92 16.40 -7.59 8.94
CA VAL A 92 14.98 -7.22 8.76
C VAL A 92 14.07 -8.43 8.69
N ASP A 93 12.94 -8.38 9.37
CA ASP A 93 11.85 -9.35 9.18
C ASP A 93 10.74 -8.68 8.38
N ALA A 94 10.40 -9.27 7.23
CA ALA A 94 9.41 -8.75 6.30
C ALA A 94 8.11 -9.55 6.41
N TYR A 95 7.07 -8.92 6.94
CA TYR A 95 5.75 -9.50 7.12
C TYR A 95 4.87 -9.11 5.94
N LEU A 96 4.47 -10.11 5.15
CA LEU A 96 3.46 -9.94 4.12
C LEU A 96 2.08 -10.07 4.76
N LEU A 97 1.24 -9.06 4.61
CA LEU A 97 -0.07 -9.00 5.25
C LEU A 97 -1.19 -9.10 4.21
N SER A 98 -2.42 -9.30 4.68
CA SER A 98 -3.66 -9.29 3.89
C SER A 98 -3.90 -7.92 3.26
N GLU A 99 -3.16 -7.60 2.19
CA GLU A 99 -3.11 -6.32 1.46
C GLU A 99 -2.26 -5.24 2.17
N SER A 100 -1.17 -5.60 2.84
CA SER A 100 -0.32 -4.63 3.56
C SER A 100 1.08 -5.22 3.78
N SER A 101 2.04 -4.40 4.23
CA SER A 101 3.38 -4.88 4.54
C SER A 101 3.89 -4.25 5.83
N MET A 102 4.65 -5.03 6.60
CA MET A 102 5.34 -4.56 7.78
C MET A 102 6.80 -5.04 7.77
N PHE A 103 7.74 -4.13 8.02
CA PHE A 103 9.17 -4.44 8.10
C PHE A 103 9.68 -4.10 9.49
N VAL A 104 10.30 -5.07 10.16
CA VAL A 104 10.83 -4.93 11.51
C VAL A 104 12.35 -5.01 11.46
N PHE A 105 13.00 -3.88 11.75
CA PHE A 105 14.44 -3.78 11.95
C PHE A 105 14.73 -3.66 13.46
N PRO A 106 15.97 -3.88 13.93
CA PRO A 106 16.30 -3.68 15.34
C PRO A 106 15.94 -2.28 15.86
N HIS A 107 16.14 -1.24 15.05
CA HIS A 107 16.02 0.17 15.45
C HIS A 107 14.79 0.89 14.88
N LYS A 108 14.08 0.31 13.90
CA LYS A 108 12.94 0.95 13.23
C LYS A 108 11.88 -0.06 12.78
N LEU A 109 10.65 0.39 12.64
CA LEU A 109 9.54 -0.39 12.11
C LEU A 109 8.80 0.42 11.04
N ILE A 110 8.50 -0.24 9.94
CA ILE A 110 7.73 0.33 8.82
C ILE A 110 6.44 -0.46 8.69
N LEU A 111 5.30 0.22 8.72
CA LEU A 111 3.98 -0.39 8.56
C LEU A 111 3.22 0.38 7.48
N LYS A 112 2.91 -0.33 6.40
CA LYS A 112 2.22 0.19 5.23
C LYS A 112 0.90 -0.53 5.04
N THR A 113 -0.19 0.24 4.99
CA THR A 113 -1.55 -0.32 4.90
C THR A 113 -2.40 0.40 3.87
N CYS A 114 -3.29 -0.31 3.18
CA CYS A 114 -4.23 0.26 2.23
C CYS A 114 -5.69 0.04 2.69
N GLY A 115 -6.65 0.25 1.78
CA GLY A 115 -8.07 0.15 2.09
C GLY A 115 -8.54 1.17 3.13
N THR A 116 -9.42 0.73 4.03
CA THR A 116 -9.99 1.55 5.11
C THR A 116 -9.35 1.30 6.47
N THR A 117 -8.20 0.61 6.48
CA THR A 117 -7.40 0.30 7.67
C THR A 117 -7.03 1.56 8.42
N THR A 118 -7.22 1.53 9.74
CA THR A 118 -6.98 2.67 10.63
C THR A 118 -5.59 2.63 11.25
N LEU A 119 -4.57 2.70 10.39
CA LEU A 119 -3.14 2.58 10.74
C LEU A 119 -2.75 3.33 12.02
N LEU A 120 -3.12 4.60 12.13
CA LEU A 120 -2.69 5.44 13.25
C LEU A 120 -3.24 4.98 14.61
N LEU A 121 -4.37 4.26 14.63
CA LEU A 121 -4.89 3.67 15.87
C LEU A 121 -3.98 2.55 16.40
N GLY A 122 -3.17 1.92 15.54
CA GLY A 122 -2.17 0.92 15.93
C GLY A 122 -0.91 1.52 16.56
N LEU A 123 -0.61 2.81 16.32
CA LEU A 123 0.65 3.44 16.76
C LEU A 123 0.83 3.41 18.29
N GLN A 124 -0.23 3.65 19.08
CA GLN A 124 -0.13 3.54 20.54
C GLN A 124 0.29 2.13 20.99
N ARG A 125 -0.26 1.08 20.35
CA ARG A 125 0.09 -0.31 20.67
C ARG A 125 1.50 -0.64 20.21
N LEU A 126 1.93 -0.15 19.05
CA LEU A 126 3.29 -0.29 18.55
C LEU A 126 4.30 0.29 19.55
N LEU A 127 4.10 1.53 20.00
CA LEU A 127 4.99 2.18 20.97
C LEU A 127 4.99 1.44 22.32
N HIS A 128 3.86 0.89 22.73
CA HIS A 128 3.78 0.08 23.94
C HIS A 128 4.59 -1.22 23.82
N ILE A 129 4.47 -1.93 22.69
CA ILE A 129 5.26 -3.16 22.42
C ILE A 129 6.76 -2.85 22.43
N ALA A 130 7.18 -1.74 21.81
CA ALA A 130 8.58 -1.32 21.82
C ALA A 130 9.11 -1.08 23.25
N ALA A 131 8.30 -0.51 24.14
CA ALA A 131 8.68 -0.34 25.54
C ALA A 131 8.66 -1.66 26.33
N ALA A 132 7.58 -2.43 26.22
CA ALA A 132 7.33 -3.61 27.05
C ALA A 132 8.13 -4.85 26.65
N ASN A 133 8.29 -5.07 25.34
CA ASN A 133 8.89 -6.28 24.81
C ASN A 133 10.32 -6.06 24.28
N ALA A 134 10.62 -4.87 23.74
CA ALA A 134 11.94 -4.55 23.20
C ALA A 134 12.83 -3.69 24.12
N GLY A 135 12.28 -3.16 25.22
CA GLY A 135 13.05 -2.42 26.23
C GLY A 135 13.40 -0.97 25.86
N PHE A 136 12.72 -0.38 24.86
CA PHE A 136 12.96 1.02 24.50
C PHE A 136 12.48 1.99 25.60
N PRO A 137 13.18 3.12 25.80
CA PRO A 137 12.88 4.04 26.89
C PRO A 137 11.51 4.71 26.72
N PHE A 138 10.82 4.92 27.85
CA PHE A 138 9.56 5.66 27.93
C PHE A 138 9.55 6.56 29.16
N SER A 139 8.85 7.69 29.09
CA SER A 139 8.75 8.68 30.18
C SER A 139 7.31 8.97 30.61
N ASN A 140 6.33 8.52 29.83
CA ASN A 140 4.92 8.91 29.97
C ASN A 140 4.12 8.09 31.01
N ALA A 141 4.74 7.08 31.64
CA ALA A 141 4.11 6.22 32.64
C ALA A 141 5.12 5.81 33.72
N SER A 142 4.62 5.43 34.91
CA SER A 142 5.46 5.03 36.04
C SER A 142 5.89 3.55 36.01
N SER A 143 5.19 2.71 35.24
CA SER A 143 5.52 1.31 35.02
C SER A 143 5.19 0.93 33.59
N VAL A 144 5.95 -0.02 33.05
CA VAL A 144 5.77 -0.59 31.71
C VAL A 144 4.46 -1.38 31.60
N ASP A 145 3.94 -1.91 32.71
CA ASP A 145 2.66 -2.63 32.74
C ASP A 145 1.45 -1.71 32.51
N SER A 146 1.66 -0.39 32.54
CA SER A 146 0.61 0.56 32.22
C SER A 146 0.29 0.49 30.73
N ILE A 147 -1.00 0.35 30.40
CA ILE A 147 -1.49 0.46 29.01
C ILE A 147 -1.12 1.79 28.33
N ARG A 148 -0.76 2.80 29.12
CA ARG A 148 -0.32 4.11 28.61
C ARG A 148 1.18 4.17 28.34
N ALA A 149 1.99 3.25 28.88
CA ALA A 149 3.43 3.24 28.65
C ALA A 149 3.69 3.15 27.14
N ALA A 150 4.43 4.11 26.61
CA ALA A 150 4.73 4.20 25.20
C ALA A 150 6.20 4.59 25.04
N ALA A 151 6.96 3.76 24.33
CA ALA A 151 8.33 4.07 23.98
C ALA A 151 8.41 5.45 23.31
N THR A 152 9.44 6.19 23.66
CA THR A 152 9.75 7.49 23.06
C THR A 152 10.49 7.23 21.75
N PRO A 153 9.87 7.48 20.59
CA PRO A 153 10.53 7.26 19.32
C PRO A 153 11.68 8.27 19.14
N TYR A 154 12.76 7.81 18.52
CA TYR A 154 13.81 8.68 18.00
C TYR A 154 13.24 9.61 16.93
N ARG A 155 12.41 9.08 16.02
CA ARG A 155 11.75 9.82 14.95
C ARG A 155 10.51 9.08 14.44
N VAL A 156 9.52 9.81 13.93
CA VAL A 156 8.36 9.27 13.22
C VAL A 156 8.20 9.96 11.87
N PHE A 157 7.93 9.16 10.84
CA PHE A 157 7.41 9.60 9.55
C PHE A 157 6.03 8.99 9.33
N TYR A 158 5.09 9.81 8.91
CA TYR A 158 3.79 9.36 8.45
C TYR A 158 3.49 10.03 7.11
N SER A 159 3.21 9.23 6.09
CA SER A 159 2.93 9.74 4.77
C SER A 159 1.82 8.98 4.07
N ARG A 160 1.24 9.64 3.07
CA ARG A 160 0.31 9.01 2.14
C ARG A 160 0.08 9.88 0.91
N LYS A 161 -0.26 9.22 -0.20
CA LYS A 161 -0.87 9.90 -1.33
C LYS A 161 -2.27 10.40 -0.98
N ASN A 162 -2.77 11.38 -1.73
CA ASN A 162 -4.19 11.73 -1.69
C ASN A 162 -5.06 10.51 -2.06
N PHE A 163 -6.13 10.28 -1.28
CA PHE A 163 -7.06 9.16 -1.50
C PHE A 163 -7.93 9.36 -2.74
N LEU A 164 -8.30 8.24 -3.37
CA LEU A 164 -9.36 8.17 -4.38
C LEU A 164 -10.74 8.21 -3.72
N PHE A 165 -10.89 7.60 -2.53
CA PHE A 165 -12.16 7.53 -1.79
C PHE A 165 -12.05 8.10 -0.37
N PRO A 166 -11.70 9.40 -0.21
CA PRO A 166 -11.49 10.00 1.12
C PRO A 166 -12.70 9.89 2.06
N ASP A 167 -13.92 9.94 1.52
CA ASP A 167 -15.17 9.82 2.30
C ASP A 167 -15.39 8.43 2.91
N GLN A 168 -14.72 7.40 2.41
CA GLN A 168 -14.83 6.03 2.91
C GLN A 168 -13.86 5.75 4.07
N GLN A 169 -12.87 6.63 4.28
CA GLN A 169 -11.88 6.47 5.32
C GLN A 169 -12.48 6.59 6.73
N ARG A 170 -11.81 5.95 7.69
CA ARG A 170 -12.31 5.78 9.07
C ARG A 170 -11.35 6.37 10.09
N GLY A 171 -11.87 6.61 11.29
CA GLY A 171 -11.07 7.13 12.41
C GLY A 171 -10.37 8.46 12.05
N PRO A 172 -9.09 8.63 12.41
CA PRO A 172 -8.35 9.85 12.12
C PRO A 172 -8.12 10.07 10.61
N HIS A 173 -8.22 9.03 9.78
CA HIS A 173 -7.90 9.07 8.35
C HIS A 173 -8.94 9.74 7.45
N ARG A 174 -10.00 10.30 8.03
CA ARG A 174 -11.07 11.00 7.30
C ARG A 174 -10.62 12.32 6.67
N SER A 175 -9.52 12.88 7.16
CA SER A 175 -8.93 14.10 6.60
C SER A 175 -7.50 14.26 7.11
N TRP A 176 -6.66 14.89 6.30
CA TRP A 176 -5.28 15.22 6.70
C TRP A 176 -5.21 15.96 8.03
N LYS A 177 -6.12 16.91 8.26
CA LYS A 177 -6.20 17.65 9.53
C LYS A 177 -6.41 16.75 10.76
N GLN A 178 -7.20 15.69 10.63
CA GLN A 178 -7.45 14.76 11.74
C GLN A 178 -6.28 13.81 11.97
N GLU A 179 -5.58 13.41 10.91
CA GLU A 179 -4.35 12.61 11.00
C GLU A 179 -3.26 13.39 11.72
N VAL A 180 -3.01 14.64 11.31
CA VAL A 180 -2.05 15.54 11.96
C VAL A 180 -2.41 15.77 13.41
N LYS A 181 -3.69 16.09 13.71
CA LYS A 181 -4.12 16.28 15.10
C LYS A 181 -3.85 15.04 15.96
N TYR A 182 -4.17 13.86 15.45
CA TYR A 182 -3.97 12.60 16.17
C TYR A 182 -2.48 12.37 16.47
N LEU A 183 -1.60 12.65 15.50
CA LEU A 183 -0.16 12.54 15.67
C LEU A 183 0.39 13.58 16.65
N ASP A 184 -0.05 14.83 16.56
CA ASP A 184 0.34 15.91 17.48
C ASP A 184 -0.10 15.58 18.92
N ASP A 185 -1.30 15.06 19.11
CA ASP A 185 -1.81 14.68 20.44
C ASP A 185 -0.96 13.58 21.11
N MET A 186 -0.27 12.75 20.30
CA MET A 186 0.51 11.60 20.78
C MET A 186 2.02 11.87 20.84
N LEU A 187 2.55 12.67 19.92
CA LEU A 187 4.00 12.92 19.75
C LEU A 187 4.42 14.34 20.14
N GLY A 188 3.48 15.29 20.26
CA GLY A 188 3.69 16.64 20.77
C GLY A 188 4.21 17.68 19.78
N HIS A 189 5.22 17.35 18.96
CA HIS A 189 5.88 18.34 18.07
C HIS A 189 6.29 17.78 16.70
N GLY A 190 5.34 17.45 15.82
CA GLY A 190 5.66 17.15 14.43
C GLY A 190 5.43 18.32 13.49
N SER A 191 5.86 18.13 12.24
CA SER A 191 5.66 19.07 11.14
C SER A 191 4.90 18.39 10.02
N ALA A 192 3.83 19.02 9.54
CA ALA A 192 2.97 18.50 8.49
C ALA A 192 3.12 19.29 7.19
N TYR A 193 3.26 18.58 6.08
CA TYR A 193 3.51 19.10 4.74
C TYR A 193 2.56 18.46 3.74
N MET A 194 2.29 19.21 2.67
CA MET A 194 1.62 18.70 1.48
C MET A 194 2.50 19.07 0.29
N VAL A 195 2.89 18.06 -0.47
CA VAL A 195 3.86 18.14 -1.56
C VAL A 195 3.13 17.78 -2.85
N GLY A 196 3.09 18.71 -3.80
CA GLY A 196 2.34 18.57 -5.05
C GLY A 196 1.20 19.58 -5.18
N LYS A 197 0.32 19.36 -6.16
CA LYS A 197 -0.79 20.27 -6.44
C LYS A 197 -1.94 20.02 -5.47
N MET A 198 -2.38 21.05 -4.76
CA MET A 198 -3.57 20.99 -3.87
C MET A 198 -4.81 20.46 -4.57
N ASN A 199 -4.97 20.80 -5.86
CA ASN A 199 -6.11 20.49 -6.69
C ASN A 199 -5.82 19.38 -7.71
N GLY A 200 -4.81 18.56 -7.46
CA GLY A 200 -4.44 17.41 -8.28
C GLY A 200 -3.73 16.36 -7.45
N ASP A 201 -2.88 15.57 -8.09
CA ASP A 201 -2.04 14.58 -7.40
C ASP A 201 -1.07 15.28 -6.42
N HIS A 202 -1.15 14.87 -5.16
CA HIS A 202 -0.27 15.35 -4.10
C HIS A 202 -0.03 14.25 -3.05
N TRP A 203 0.97 14.50 -2.22
CA TRP A 203 1.44 13.59 -1.20
C TRP A 203 1.55 14.34 0.12
N TYR A 204 1.07 13.73 1.18
CA TYR A 204 1.09 14.27 2.53
C TYR A 204 2.22 13.66 3.32
N LEU A 205 2.86 14.48 4.16
CA LEU A 205 3.95 14.07 5.05
C LEU A 205 3.79 14.72 6.40
N TYR A 206 3.90 13.91 7.44
CA TYR A 206 4.12 14.34 8.81
C TYR A 206 5.46 13.75 9.26
N LEU A 207 6.33 14.57 9.83
CA LEU A 207 7.61 14.11 10.36
C LEU A 207 7.94 14.78 11.68
N THR A 208 8.65 14.06 12.56
CA THR A 208 9.17 14.62 13.81
C THR A 208 10.68 14.89 13.72
N PRO A 209 11.19 15.90 14.45
CA PRO A 209 12.63 16.05 14.63
C PRO A 209 13.21 14.84 15.38
N PRO A 210 14.53 14.59 15.30
CA PRO A 210 15.16 13.50 16.01
C PRO A 210 15.23 13.81 17.52
N ASN A 211 15.28 12.77 18.36
CA ASN A 211 15.40 12.87 19.83
C ASN A 211 14.27 13.65 20.52
N GLN A 212 13.03 13.30 20.20
CA GLN A 212 11.88 13.97 20.79
C GLN A 212 11.63 13.46 22.21
N GLU A 213 12.02 14.20 23.24
CA GLU A 213 11.49 13.95 24.59
C GLU A 213 9.99 14.27 24.57
N LEU A 214 9.13 13.26 24.79
CA LEU A 214 7.69 13.44 24.99
C LEU A 214 7.48 14.30 26.24
N THR A 215 7.50 15.62 26.09
CA THR A 215 7.24 16.54 27.18
C THR A 215 5.72 16.61 27.41
N PRO A 216 5.24 16.49 28.66
CA PRO A 216 3.82 16.68 28.94
C PRO A 216 3.40 18.11 28.55
N PRO A 217 2.12 18.33 28.18
CA PRO A 217 1.66 19.63 27.72
C PRO A 217 1.93 20.69 28.78
N ILE A 218 2.58 21.79 28.36
CA ILE A 218 2.87 22.94 29.21
C ILE A 218 1.57 23.42 29.86
N THR A 219 1.48 23.21 31.17
CA THR A 219 0.46 23.88 31.98
C THR A 219 0.91 25.34 32.10
N PRO A 220 0.07 26.35 31.75
CA PRO A 220 0.50 27.74 31.81
C PRO A 220 0.80 28.11 33.26
N GLN A 221 2.07 28.24 33.60
CA GLN A 221 2.47 28.76 34.90
C GLN A 221 2.44 30.29 34.85
N SER A 222 1.75 30.86 35.82
CA SER A 222 1.60 32.29 36.05
C SER A 222 2.96 32.99 36.06
N GLU A 223 3.07 34.11 35.36
CA GLU A 223 4.26 34.96 35.32
C GLU A 223 4.66 35.38 36.74
N THR A 224 5.76 34.84 37.24
CA THR A 224 6.54 35.45 38.32
C THR A 224 7.91 35.81 37.79
N ASN A 225 8.12 37.11 37.63
CA ASN A 225 9.38 37.76 37.32
C ASN A 225 10.45 37.40 38.35
N GLU A 226 11.38 36.51 38.00
CA GLU A 226 12.68 36.46 38.66
C GLU A 226 13.80 36.48 37.61
N LYS A 227 14.71 37.45 37.78
CA LYS A 227 15.85 37.71 36.89
C LYS A 227 16.87 36.60 37.03
N ILE A 228 17.18 35.92 35.92
CA ILE A 228 18.32 34.99 35.83
C ILE A 228 19.56 35.79 35.44
N ILE A 229 20.62 35.64 36.24
CA ILE A 229 21.97 36.15 36.00
C ILE A 229 22.64 35.18 35.03
N GLU A 230 23.08 35.67 33.88
CA GLU A 230 23.90 34.90 32.93
C GLU A 230 25.30 34.67 33.53
N THR A 231 25.64 33.41 33.78
CA THR A 231 27.03 32.97 33.94
C THR A 231 27.33 31.97 32.83
N ASP A 232 28.21 32.43 31.95
CA ASP A 232 28.81 31.75 30.80
C ASP A 232 29.79 30.67 31.30
N ASP A 233 29.36 29.41 31.30
CA ASP A 233 30.23 28.25 31.52
C ASP A 233 29.68 27.06 30.72
N SER A 234 30.09 26.97 29.45
CA SER A 234 29.89 25.80 28.60
C SER A 234 30.90 24.69 28.95
N PRO A 235 30.49 23.46 29.33
CA PRO A 235 31.41 22.35 29.43
C PRO A 235 31.61 21.72 28.04
N ASP A 236 32.85 21.78 27.59
CA ASP A 236 33.45 21.06 26.47
C ASP A 236 33.21 19.55 26.62
N LEU A 237 32.33 18.97 25.80
CA LEU A 237 32.16 17.52 25.66
C LEU A 237 32.84 17.08 24.36
N GLY A 238 33.99 16.44 24.55
CA GLY A 238 34.91 16.00 23.50
C GLY A 238 34.25 15.21 22.38
N LEU A 239 34.55 15.65 21.17
CA LEU A 239 34.32 14.93 19.91
C LEU A 239 35.03 13.58 19.95
N ILE A 240 34.26 12.51 20.13
CA ILE A 240 34.70 11.15 19.79
C ILE A 240 34.59 11.02 18.27
N GLU A 241 35.74 11.00 17.59
CA GLU A 241 35.85 10.62 16.18
C GLU A 241 35.47 9.14 16.04
N SER A 242 34.20 8.86 15.71
CA SER A 242 33.81 7.55 15.18
C SER A 242 34.06 7.54 13.68
N SER A 243 35.17 6.94 13.26
CA SER A 243 35.36 6.44 11.89
C SER A 243 34.42 5.26 11.66
N GLY A 244 33.18 5.53 11.25
CA GLY A 244 32.18 4.53 10.89
C GLY A 244 31.53 4.91 9.57
N ASP A 245 31.42 3.94 8.68
CA ASP A 245 30.81 4.04 7.36
C ASP A 245 29.45 4.77 7.46
N GLU A 246 29.27 5.86 6.72
CA GLU A 246 28.06 6.68 6.80
C GLU A 246 26.88 5.86 6.28
N HIS A 247 26.00 5.38 7.17
CA HIS A 247 24.73 4.78 6.76
C HIS A 247 23.87 5.85 6.05
N VAL A 248 23.89 5.83 4.73
CA VAL A 248 23.03 6.65 3.89
C VAL A 248 21.69 5.94 3.77
N ASP A 249 20.72 6.35 4.59
CA ASP A 249 19.33 5.92 4.47
C ASP A 249 18.69 6.60 3.26
N GLU A 250 18.22 5.80 2.30
CA GLU A 250 17.53 6.23 1.09
C GLU A 250 16.20 5.47 1.00
N THR A 251 15.10 6.16 0.72
CA THR A 251 13.79 5.53 0.49
C THR A 251 13.18 6.08 -0.79
N LEU A 252 12.92 5.19 -1.74
CA LEU A 252 12.24 5.47 -3.00
C LEU A 252 10.81 4.92 -2.95
N GLU A 253 9.80 5.73 -3.23
CA GLU A 253 8.44 5.27 -3.51
C GLU A 253 7.99 5.69 -4.91
N ILE A 254 7.30 4.78 -5.61
CA ILE A 254 6.70 4.98 -6.93
C ILE A 254 5.21 4.63 -6.79
N LEU A 255 4.34 5.63 -6.91
CA LEU A 255 2.89 5.49 -6.70
C LEU A 255 2.17 5.69 -8.02
N MET A 256 1.51 4.65 -8.51
CA MET A 256 1.05 4.51 -9.89
C MET A 256 -0.47 4.39 -9.92
N THR A 257 -1.09 5.06 -10.88
CA THR A 257 -2.56 5.05 -11.06
C THR A 257 -2.90 4.99 -12.55
N ASP A 258 -4.14 4.59 -12.87
CA ASP A 258 -4.58 4.34 -14.25
C ASP A 258 -3.67 3.28 -14.92
N LEU A 259 -3.47 2.14 -14.25
CA LEU A 259 -2.64 1.05 -14.76
C LEU A 259 -3.12 0.58 -16.14
N ASP A 260 -2.20 0.15 -17.00
CA ASP A 260 -2.58 -0.37 -18.31
C ASP A 260 -3.45 -1.63 -18.17
N PRO A 261 -4.66 -1.67 -18.74
CA PRO A 261 -5.58 -2.78 -18.53
C PRO A 261 -5.06 -4.13 -19.05
N GLU A 262 -4.17 -4.17 -20.04
CA GLU A 262 -3.59 -5.42 -20.51
C GLU A 262 -2.54 -5.93 -19.54
N ASN A 263 -1.66 -5.04 -19.04
CA ASN A 263 -0.68 -5.41 -18.01
C ASN A 263 -1.36 -5.79 -16.68
N ALA A 264 -2.43 -5.07 -16.30
CA ALA A 264 -3.16 -5.29 -15.05
C ALA A 264 -3.85 -6.66 -14.96
N LYS A 265 -4.18 -7.28 -16.11
CA LYS A 265 -4.79 -8.63 -16.16
C LYS A 265 -3.95 -9.68 -15.44
N GLN A 266 -2.63 -9.51 -15.41
CA GLN A 266 -1.71 -10.44 -14.76
C GLN A 266 -1.98 -10.62 -13.27
N PHE A 267 -2.62 -9.64 -12.63
CA PHE A 267 -2.93 -9.62 -11.20
C PHE A 267 -4.37 -10.09 -10.90
N PHE A 268 -5.05 -10.69 -11.88
CA PHE A 268 -6.33 -11.39 -11.68
C PHE A 268 -6.11 -12.89 -11.59
N LEU A 269 -6.80 -13.55 -10.66
CA LEU A 269 -6.72 -15.00 -10.45
C LEU A 269 -6.95 -15.78 -11.75
N SER A 270 -7.97 -15.42 -12.51
CA SER A 270 -8.33 -16.09 -13.77
C SER A 270 -7.22 -16.08 -14.82
N HIS A 271 -6.44 -15.01 -14.89
CA HIS A 271 -5.32 -14.90 -15.83
C HIS A 271 -4.08 -15.61 -15.28
N ALA A 272 -3.76 -15.40 -14.00
CA ALA A 272 -2.62 -16.02 -13.34
C ALA A 272 -2.69 -17.55 -13.37
N SER A 273 -3.87 -18.12 -13.09
CA SER A 273 -4.10 -19.57 -13.19
C SER A 273 -3.92 -20.08 -14.62
N ALA A 274 -4.31 -19.32 -15.64
CA ALA A 274 -4.11 -19.70 -17.04
C ALA A 274 -2.61 -19.73 -17.40
N VAL A 275 -1.86 -18.68 -17.02
CA VAL A 275 -0.40 -18.61 -17.23
C VAL A 275 0.32 -19.75 -16.52
N ALA A 276 -0.07 -20.06 -15.28
CA ALA A 276 0.48 -21.17 -14.50
C ALA A 276 0.25 -22.53 -15.19
N CYS A 277 -0.96 -22.76 -15.73
CA CYS A 277 -1.29 -23.97 -16.49
C CYS A 277 -0.47 -24.09 -17.78
N ASP A 278 -0.31 -23.00 -18.53
CA ASP A 278 0.46 -22.98 -19.78
C ASP A 278 1.95 -23.26 -19.52
N ARG A 279 2.51 -22.69 -18.45
CA ARG A 279 3.91 -22.94 -18.02
C ARG A 279 4.13 -24.42 -17.69
N MET A 280 3.21 -25.03 -16.94
CA MET A 280 3.28 -26.46 -16.64
C MET A 280 3.19 -27.33 -17.90
N ALA A 281 2.30 -27.01 -18.83
CA ALA A 281 2.19 -27.74 -20.08
C ALA A 281 3.48 -27.66 -20.90
N ALA A 282 4.13 -26.50 -20.91
CA ALA A 282 5.41 -26.30 -21.59
C ALA A 282 6.55 -27.09 -20.93
N GLU A 283 6.64 -27.07 -19.59
CA GLU A 283 7.65 -27.82 -18.83
C GLU A 283 7.48 -29.34 -18.97
N ASN A 284 6.25 -29.85 -18.90
CA ASN A 284 5.97 -31.27 -19.12
C ASN A 284 6.34 -31.69 -20.55
N LYS A 285 6.05 -30.85 -21.54
CA LYS A 285 6.47 -31.10 -22.93
C LYS A 285 7.99 -31.11 -23.07
N ALA A 286 8.69 -30.19 -22.41
CA ALA A 286 10.15 -30.13 -22.40
C ALA A 286 10.77 -31.37 -21.74
N ARG A 287 10.20 -31.85 -20.62
CA ARG A 287 10.62 -33.10 -19.96
C ARG A 287 10.40 -34.32 -20.84
N CYS A 288 9.23 -34.45 -21.47
CA CYS A 288 8.94 -35.55 -22.40
C CYS A 288 9.84 -35.51 -23.66
N SER A 289 10.25 -34.33 -24.14
CA SER A 289 11.22 -34.23 -25.23
C SER A 289 12.64 -34.58 -24.79
N ALA A 290 13.04 -34.24 -23.55
CA ALA A 290 14.36 -34.58 -23.02
C ALA A 290 14.53 -36.09 -22.76
N THR A 291 13.45 -36.81 -22.44
CA THR A 291 13.46 -38.27 -22.30
C THR A 291 13.55 -39.03 -23.63
N HIS A 292 13.37 -38.36 -24.78
CA HIS A 292 13.44 -38.99 -26.11
C HIS A 292 14.81 -38.83 -26.80
N GLU A 293 15.76 -38.06 -26.24
CA GLU A 293 17.08 -37.85 -26.84
C GLU A 293 18.20 -38.73 -26.26
N ASP A 294 17.94 -39.53 -25.20
CA ASP A 294 18.95 -40.42 -24.59
C ASP A 294 18.42 -41.84 -24.35
N SER A 295 18.07 -42.54 -25.43
CA SER A 295 18.06 -44.02 -25.45
C SER A 295 17.98 -44.54 -26.88
N SER A 296 19.13 -44.88 -27.46
CA SER A 296 19.22 -45.87 -28.53
C SER A 296 19.39 -47.24 -27.88
N GLU A 297 18.33 -48.07 -27.89
CA GLU A 297 18.25 -49.54 -28.00
C GLU A 297 16.83 -50.02 -27.52
N PRO A 298 16.24 -51.08 -28.09
CA PRO A 298 14.78 -51.23 -28.14
C PRO A 298 14.15 -52.10 -27.04
N LEU A 299 12.94 -51.67 -26.64
CA LEU A 299 11.75 -52.39 -26.12
C LEU A 299 11.91 -53.70 -25.33
N ASP A 300 11.37 -53.70 -24.11
CA ASP A 300 10.49 -54.79 -23.66
C ASP A 300 9.24 -54.20 -22.98
N GLU A 301 8.08 -54.55 -23.53
CA GLU A 301 6.76 -54.38 -22.91
C GLU A 301 6.70 -55.17 -21.60
N VAL A 302 6.25 -54.54 -20.51
CA VAL A 302 5.70 -55.29 -19.37
C VAL A 302 4.40 -54.69 -18.86
N ASP A 303 3.46 -55.62 -18.74
CA ASP A 303 2.01 -55.54 -18.64
C ASP A 303 1.51 -54.92 -17.32
N VAL A 304 0.61 -53.96 -17.45
CA VAL A 304 -0.17 -53.39 -16.35
C VAL A 304 -1.34 -54.34 -16.11
N PHE A 305 -1.21 -55.32 -15.21
CA PHE A 305 -2.27 -55.94 -14.37
C PHE A 305 -1.82 -57.32 -13.84
N SER A 306 -1.35 -57.40 -12.60
CA SER A 306 -1.48 -58.63 -11.80
C SER A 306 -1.52 -58.33 -10.30
N ASN A 307 -2.63 -58.71 -9.67
CA ASN A 307 -2.83 -58.81 -8.23
C ASN A 307 -2.37 -60.20 -7.75
N GLU A 308 -1.61 -60.30 -6.65
CA GLU A 308 -1.98 -60.99 -5.40
C GLU A 308 -0.79 -61.23 -4.42
N SER A 309 -1.06 -60.90 -3.14
CA SER A 309 -0.61 -61.50 -1.86
C SER A 309 0.85 -61.47 -1.36
N ASP A 310 1.01 -60.79 -0.20
CA ASP A 310 1.83 -61.03 1.01
C ASP A 310 3.21 -61.71 0.95
N SER A 311 4.24 -60.99 1.43
CA SER A 311 5.04 -61.39 2.60
C SER A 311 6.06 -60.31 3.01
N ASP A 312 6.22 -60.15 4.32
CA ASP A 312 7.20 -59.32 5.01
C ASP A 312 8.63 -59.46 4.48
N LEU A 313 9.37 -58.34 4.42
CA LEU A 313 10.71 -58.18 5.03
C LEU A 313 11.25 -56.77 4.79
N HIS A 314 11.84 -56.24 5.87
CA HIS A 314 12.48 -54.94 6.02
C HIS A 314 13.45 -54.58 4.88
N ASP A 315 13.30 -53.38 4.33
CA ASP A 315 14.45 -52.53 4.02
C ASP A 315 14.03 -51.06 4.05
N GLU A 316 14.52 -50.35 5.08
CA GLU A 316 14.49 -48.90 5.20
C GLU A 316 15.40 -48.29 4.13
N VAL A 317 14.86 -48.03 2.95
CA VAL A 317 15.47 -47.07 2.02
C VAL A 317 14.90 -45.70 2.33
N ASN A 318 15.70 -44.92 3.06
CA ASN A 318 15.55 -43.48 3.29
C ASN A 318 15.16 -42.78 1.98
N THR A 319 13.86 -42.57 1.80
CA THR A 319 13.33 -41.64 0.81
C THR A 319 13.52 -40.26 1.41
N PRO A 320 14.21 -39.31 0.74
CA PRO A 320 14.19 -37.94 1.22
C PRO A 320 12.74 -37.49 1.15
N VAL A 321 12.16 -37.24 2.31
CA VAL A 321 10.86 -36.58 2.47
C VAL A 321 11.02 -35.21 1.81
N VAL A 322 10.57 -35.10 0.55
CA VAL A 322 10.49 -33.82 -0.14
C VAL A 322 9.35 -33.07 0.52
N ASP A 323 9.69 -31.87 0.99
CA ASP A 323 8.90 -30.93 1.78
C ASP A 323 7.71 -30.35 0.96
N GLU A 324 6.76 -31.21 0.57
CA GLU A 324 5.62 -30.88 -0.30
C GLU A 324 4.47 -30.12 0.41
N SER A 325 4.66 -29.59 1.62
CA SER A 325 3.56 -29.07 2.44
C SER A 325 3.57 -27.56 2.77
N LEU A 326 4.49 -26.76 2.22
CA LEU A 326 4.73 -25.40 2.71
C LEU A 326 4.26 -24.23 1.83
N THR A 327 3.43 -24.42 0.79
CA THR A 327 2.93 -23.28 -0.02
C THR A 327 1.41 -23.28 -0.18
N THR A 328 0.78 -22.13 0.05
CA THR A 328 -0.64 -21.92 -0.30
C THR A 328 -0.76 -21.59 -1.79
N GLU A 329 -1.91 -21.86 -2.41
CA GLU A 329 -2.22 -21.51 -3.81
C GLU A 329 -1.88 -20.04 -4.16
N GLY A 330 -2.20 -19.09 -3.26
CA GLY A 330 -1.90 -17.67 -3.47
C GLY A 330 -0.40 -17.34 -3.55
N HIS A 331 0.45 -18.02 -2.78
CA HIS A 331 1.92 -17.85 -2.82
C HIS A 331 2.53 -18.47 -4.08
N ALA A 332 2.03 -19.64 -4.49
CA ALA A 332 2.47 -20.29 -5.73
C ALA A 332 2.16 -19.41 -6.95
N LEU A 333 0.92 -18.91 -7.04
CA LEU A 333 0.52 -17.99 -8.11
C LEU A 333 1.22 -16.64 -8.02
N GLY A 334 1.45 -16.11 -6.81
CA GLY A 334 2.22 -14.89 -6.59
C GLY A 334 3.65 -14.99 -7.11
N THR A 335 4.29 -16.15 -6.92
CA THR A 335 5.63 -16.43 -7.48
C THR A 335 5.59 -16.43 -9.01
N VAL A 336 4.62 -17.12 -9.63
CA VAL A 336 4.46 -17.16 -11.08
C VAL A 336 4.27 -15.76 -11.66
N ILE A 337 3.44 -14.91 -11.03
CA ILE A 337 3.24 -13.52 -11.46
C ILE A 337 4.52 -12.72 -11.31
N SER A 338 5.23 -12.85 -10.20
CA SER A 338 6.47 -12.09 -9.94
C SER A 338 7.53 -12.35 -11.02
N ASP A 339 7.65 -13.61 -11.46
CA ASP A 339 8.52 -13.98 -12.57
C ASP A 339 8.01 -13.40 -13.90
N ASN A 340 6.72 -13.61 -14.19
CA ASN A 340 6.14 -13.31 -15.50
C ASN A 340 6.03 -11.80 -15.79
N CYS A 341 5.68 -11.01 -14.78
CA CYS A 341 5.55 -9.57 -14.92
C CYS A 341 6.89 -8.83 -14.88
N GLY A 342 7.98 -9.52 -14.49
CA GLY A 342 9.32 -8.96 -14.41
C GLY A 342 9.72 -8.40 -13.03
N LEU A 343 8.84 -8.49 -12.02
CA LEU A 343 9.14 -8.03 -10.66
C LEU A 343 10.39 -8.72 -10.07
N ALA A 344 10.56 -10.01 -10.33
CA ALA A 344 11.73 -10.77 -9.89
C ALA A 344 13.07 -10.22 -10.47
N ASN A 345 13.01 -9.46 -11.56
CA ASN A 345 14.18 -8.88 -12.21
C ASN A 345 14.47 -7.44 -11.76
N VAL A 346 13.69 -6.87 -10.84
CA VAL A 346 13.99 -5.55 -10.25
C VAL A 346 15.27 -5.63 -9.41
N TYR A 347 15.45 -6.71 -8.66
CA TYR A 347 16.71 -7.04 -7.98
C TYR A 347 17.07 -8.50 -8.27
N PRO A 348 17.66 -8.79 -9.45
CA PRO A 348 17.86 -10.16 -9.90
C PRO A 348 18.95 -10.84 -9.06
N THR A 349 18.78 -12.13 -8.79
CA THR A 349 19.73 -12.93 -7.99
C THR A 349 21.12 -13.06 -8.60
N SER A 350 21.24 -12.82 -9.91
CA SER A 350 22.53 -12.74 -10.61
C SER A 350 23.38 -11.53 -10.19
N VAL A 351 22.73 -10.46 -9.69
CA VAL A 351 23.39 -9.22 -9.23
C VAL A 351 23.31 -9.09 -7.70
N TYR A 352 22.23 -9.58 -7.10
CA TYR A 352 22.00 -9.61 -5.66
C TYR A 352 21.86 -11.07 -5.22
N PRO A 353 22.98 -11.80 -5.03
CA PRO A 353 22.92 -13.16 -4.49
C PRO A 353 22.09 -13.17 -3.21
N ASP A 354 21.28 -14.21 -3.02
CA ASP A 354 20.38 -14.36 -1.86
C ASP A 354 19.26 -13.31 -1.73
N ALA A 355 19.02 -12.49 -2.77
CA ALA A 355 17.79 -11.71 -2.86
C ALA A 355 16.57 -12.65 -2.89
N ARG A 356 15.56 -12.29 -2.10
CA ARG A 356 14.39 -13.13 -1.83
C ARG A 356 13.11 -12.34 -2.01
N ILE A 357 12.09 -12.99 -2.55
CA ILE A 357 10.77 -12.39 -2.79
C ILE A 357 9.70 -13.32 -2.22
N ASP A 358 8.86 -12.77 -1.36
CA ASP A 358 7.65 -13.37 -0.86
C ASP A 358 6.46 -12.66 -1.51
N ALA A 359 5.70 -13.37 -2.34
CA ALA A 359 4.64 -12.80 -3.17
C ALA A 359 3.35 -13.59 -3.05
N TYR A 360 2.22 -12.87 -3.03
CA TYR A 360 0.90 -13.44 -2.85
C TYR A 360 -0.11 -12.83 -3.82
N LEU A 361 -0.89 -13.70 -4.48
CA LEU A 361 -2.03 -13.32 -5.31
C LEU A 361 -3.35 -13.49 -4.54
N PHE A 362 -4.17 -12.44 -4.55
CA PHE A 362 -5.47 -12.41 -3.90
C PHE A 362 -6.60 -12.83 -4.85
N SER A 363 -7.71 -13.30 -4.26
CA SER A 363 -8.93 -13.67 -4.98
C SER A 363 -10.01 -12.59 -4.80
N PRO A 364 -10.74 -12.21 -5.86
CA PRO A 364 -10.58 -12.64 -7.26
C PRO A 364 -9.38 -11.97 -7.97
N CYS A 365 -8.82 -10.91 -7.38
CA CYS A 365 -7.66 -10.18 -7.90
C CYS A 365 -6.93 -9.41 -6.80
N GLY A 366 -5.77 -8.88 -7.15
CA GLY A 366 -4.89 -8.14 -6.24
C GLY A 366 -3.60 -8.89 -6.02
N PHE A 367 -2.53 -8.16 -5.74
CA PHE A 367 -1.20 -8.75 -5.56
C PHE A 367 -0.38 -7.95 -4.57
N SER A 368 0.31 -8.64 -3.67
CA SER A 368 1.29 -8.04 -2.77
C SER A 368 2.57 -8.84 -2.77
N ALA A 369 3.70 -8.16 -2.68
CA ALA A 369 5.00 -8.79 -2.55
C ALA A 369 5.92 -8.00 -1.62
N ASN A 370 6.72 -8.72 -0.86
CA ASN A 370 7.84 -8.20 -0.10
C ASN A 370 9.13 -8.83 -0.62
N GLY A 371 10.16 -8.02 -0.78
CA GLY A 371 11.49 -8.49 -1.09
C GLY A 371 12.47 -8.10 -0.01
N VAL A 372 13.45 -8.97 0.22
CA VAL A 372 14.63 -8.69 1.03
C VAL A 372 15.86 -8.84 0.14
N VAL A 373 16.66 -7.79 0.07
CA VAL A 373 17.79 -7.65 -0.84
C VAL A 373 19.06 -7.44 -0.02
N PRO A 374 20.02 -8.37 -0.05
CA PRO A 374 21.28 -8.22 0.67
C PRO A 374 22.06 -6.98 0.21
N ALA A 375 22.64 -6.27 1.17
CA ALA A 375 23.61 -5.22 0.90
C ALA A 375 24.92 -5.83 0.40
N PRO A 376 25.70 -5.13 -0.45
CA PRO A 376 27.04 -5.56 -0.80
C PRO A 376 27.92 -5.66 0.47
N PRO A 377 28.90 -6.59 0.49
CA PRO A 377 29.83 -6.67 1.60
C PRO A 377 30.62 -5.37 1.74
N ASN A 378 30.72 -4.86 2.96
CA ASN A 378 31.59 -3.71 3.28
C ASN A 378 33.07 -4.06 3.03
N ALA A 379 33.96 -3.06 3.09
CA ALA A 379 35.40 -3.23 2.89
C ALA A 379 36.04 -4.32 3.77
N ASP A 380 35.45 -4.61 4.93
CA ASP A 380 35.89 -5.64 5.87
C ASP A 380 35.24 -7.03 5.66
N GLY A 381 34.35 -7.17 4.65
CA GLY A 381 33.72 -8.45 4.28
C GLY A 381 32.58 -8.91 5.20
N GLU A 382 32.17 -8.12 6.19
CA GLU A 382 31.25 -8.54 7.26
C GLU A 382 29.80 -8.05 7.12
N SER A 383 29.46 -7.21 6.14
CA SER A 383 28.12 -6.60 6.11
C SER A 383 27.02 -7.62 5.80
N LYS A 384 26.14 -7.81 6.77
CA LYS A 384 24.91 -8.61 6.65
C LYS A 384 23.66 -7.73 6.61
N ALA A 385 23.84 -6.45 6.30
CA ALA A 385 22.73 -5.53 6.11
C ALA A 385 21.84 -6.03 4.97
N CYS A 386 20.53 -5.88 5.13
CA CYS A 386 19.56 -6.18 4.12
C CYS A 386 18.68 -4.95 3.90
N HIS A 387 18.40 -4.69 2.64
CA HIS A 387 17.40 -3.76 2.18
C HIS A 387 16.08 -4.50 1.96
N TYR A 388 15.02 -3.74 1.77
CA TYR A 388 13.71 -4.26 1.40
C TYR A 388 13.20 -3.60 0.13
N PHE A 389 12.23 -4.26 -0.47
CA PHE A 389 11.25 -3.60 -1.31
C PHE A 389 9.86 -4.18 -1.05
N THR A 390 8.82 -3.44 -1.43
CA THR A 390 7.45 -3.94 -1.37
C THR A 390 6.62 -3.43 -2.54
N VAL A 391 5.65 -4.24 -2.97
CA VAL A 391 4.72 -3.94 -4.06
C VAL A 391 3.31 -4.29 -3.64
N HIS A 392 2.37 -3.40 -3.92
CA HIS A 392 0.92 -3.62 -3.69
C HIS A 392 0.16 -3.21 -4.94
N VAL A 393 -0.76 -4.06 -5.40
CA VAL A 393 -1.48 -3.87 -6.66
C VAL A 393 -2.97 -4.07 -6.46
N THR A 394 -3.73 -3.05 -6.84
CA THR A 394 -5.18 -3.03 -7.01
C THR A 394 -5.47 -2.90 -8.51
N PRO A 395 -5.71 -4.01 -9.24
CA PRO A 395 -5.74 -4.00 -10.70
C PRO A 395 -7.07 -3.55 -11.32
N GLU A 396 -8.12 -3.33 -10.53
CA GLU A 396 -9.46 -3.07 -11.03
C GLU A 396 -9.59 -1.76 -11.82
N ASP A 397 -10.31 -1.82 -12.93
CA ASP A 397 -10.51 -0.65 -13.78
C ASP A 397 -11.33 0.45 -13.08
N GLY A 398 -10.94 1.70 -13.34
CA GLY A 398 -11.55 2.90 -12.75
C GLY A 398 -10.95 3.36 -11.43
N PHE A 399 -10.28 2.48 -10.67
CA PHE A 399 -9.54 2.82 -9.46
C PHE A 399 -8.21 2.06 -9.34
N SER A 400 -7.65 1.64 -10.48
CA SER A 400 -6.43 0.87 -10.53
C SER A 400 -5.25 1.64 -9.93
N TYR A 401 -4.51 0.95 -9.08
CA TYR A 401 -3.42 1.49 -8.29
C TYR A 401 -2.32 0.46 -8.11
N ALA A 402 -1.06 0.90 -8.18
CA ALA A 402 0.08 0.10 -7.77
C ALA A 402 1.07 0.97 -7.00
N SER A 403 1.71 0.39 -6.00
CA SER A 403 2.82 1.01 -5.28
C SER A 403 4.06 0.15 -5.40
N PHE A 404 5.22 0.81 -5.44
CA PHE A 404 6.51 0.18 -5.24
C PHE A 404 7.29 1.05 -4.25
N GLU A 405 7.91 0.43 -3.26
CA GLU A 405 8.77 1.11 -2.30
C GLU A 405 10.02 0.30 -2.06
N THR A 406 11.18 0.95 -1.90
CA THR A 406 12.45 0.28 -1.61
C THR A 406 13.39 1.20 -0.86
N ASN A 407 14.26 0.61 -0.03
CA ASN A 407 15.40 1.31 0.55
C ASN A 407 16.76 0.82 0.02
N VAL A 408 16.78 0.17 -1.15
CA VAL A 408 18.03 -0.15 -1.84
C VAL A 408 18.59 1.15 -2.43
N PRO A 409 19.81 1.58 -2.04
CA PRO A 409 20.39 2.83 -2.50
C PRO A 409 20.60 2.88 -4.02
N GLY A 410 20.35 4.07 -4.60
CA GLY A 410 20.62 4.32 -6.00
C GLY A 410 22.11 4.20 -6.35
N GLY A 411 22.44 3.37 -7.34
CA GLY A 411 23.80 3.09 -7.78
C GLY A 411 24.43 1.86 -7.11
N GLN A 412 23.74 1.21 -6.17
CA GLN A 412 24.19 -0.06 -5.60
C GLN A 412 24.33 -1.11 -6.70
N ASN A 413 25.48 -1.78 -6.74
CA ASN A 413 25.85 -2.76 -7.78
C ASN A 413 25.73 -2.20 -9.22
N GLY A 414 25.86 -0.88 -9.40
CA GLY A 414 25.85 -0.21 -10.70
C GLY A 414 24.48 0.06 -11.29
N ARG A 415 23.38 -0.28 -10.59
CA ARG A 415 22.01 0.01 -11.02
C ARG A 415 21.55 1.34 -10.45
N ASP A 416 21.17 2.28 -11.31
CA ASP A 416 20.76 3.60 -10.86
C ASP A 416 19.25 3.68 -10.49
N THR A 417 18.88 4.74 -9.77
CA THR A 417 17.47 4.96 -9.37
C THR A 417 16.55 5.13 -10.58
N ALA A 418 17.05 5.65 -11.70
CA ALA A 418 16.24 5.89 -12.89
C ALA A 418 15.88 4.56 -13.61
N GLU A 419 16.83 3.63 -13.70
CA GLU A 419 16.65 2.26 -14.20
C GLU A 419 15.67 1.46 -13.35
N ILE A 420 15.66 1.68 -12.03
CA ILE A 420 14.66 1.09 -11.13
C ILE A 420 13.26 1.67 -11.43
N ILE A 421 13.16 3.01 -11.54
CA ILE A 421 11.89 3.68 -11.87
C ILE A 421 11.36 3.22 -13.22
N GLU A 422 12.20 3.21 -14.26
CA GLU A 422 11.83 2.77 -15.61
C GLU A 422 11.32 1.33 -15.59
N HIS A 423 12.08 0.42 -14.97
CA HIS A 423 11.69 -0.98 -14.91
C HIS A 423 10.33 -1.17 -14.20
N VAL A 424 10.13 -0.54 -13.03
CA VAL A 424 8.86 -0.64 -12.30
C VAL A 424 7.71 -0.04 -13.10
N VAL A 425 7.91 1.13 -13.71
CA VAL A 425 6.90 1.78 -14.55
C VAL A 425 6.55 0.92 -15.77
N ASP A 426 7.49 0.18 -16.33
CA ASP A 426 7.25 -0.73 -17.47
C ASP A 426 6.45 -1.98 -17.11
N ILE A 427 6.51 -2.45 -15.86
CA ILE A 427 5.67 -3.55 -15.36
C ILE A 427 4.19 -3.16 -15.43
N PHE A 428 3.86 -1.93 -15.02
CA PHE A 428 2.47 -1.51 -14.82
C PHE A 428 1.91 -0.57 -15.91
N LYS A 429 2.79 0.11 -16.65
CA LYS A 429 2.49 1.11 -17.69
C LYS A 429 1.38 2.12 -17.31
N PRO A 430 1.46 2.77 -16.14
CA PRO A 430 0.42 3.64 -15.63
C PRO A 430 0.10 4.82 -16.58
N GLY A 431 -1.10 5.37 -16.47
CA GLY A 431 -1.41 6.67 -17.09
C GLY A 431 -0.71 7.82 -16.36
N ARG A 432 -0.57 7.69 -15.03
CA ARG A 432 0.04 8.70 -14.15
C ARG A 432 0.78 8.06 -12.99
N PHE A 433 1.90 8.63 -12.59
CA PHE A 433 2.60 8.21 -11.39
C PHE A 433 3.35 9.35 -10.71
N SER A 434 3.57 9.21 -9.40
CA SER A 434 4.45 10.08 -8.62
C SER A 434 5.63 9.28 -8.07
N VAL A 435 6.77 9.97 -7.91
CA VAL A 435 7.98 9.44 -7.27
C VAL A 435 8.33 10.30 -6.09
N THR A 436 8.52 9.70 -4.92
CA THR A 436 9.14 10.32 -3.74
C THR A 436 10.50 9.66 -3.50
N LEU A 437 11.52 10.48 -3.28
CA LEU A 437 12.85 10.02 -2.92
C LEU A 437 13.30 10.78 -1.67
N PHE A 438 13.49 10.06 -0.57
CA PHE A 438 14.13 10.54 0.65
C PHE A 438 15.59 10.12 0.65
N GLU A 439 16.48 11.08 0.89
CA GLU A 439 17.92 10.82 1.07
C GLU A 439 18.40 11.49 2.34
N ALA A 440 18.97 10.71 3.26
CA ALA A 440 19.61 11.24 4.45
C ALA A 440 20.82 12.10 4.08
N LYS A 441 20.96 13.26 4.73
CA LYS A 441 22.16 14.09 4.63
C LYS A 441 23.22 13.51 5.55
N GLY A 442 24.39 13.17 5.00
CA GLY A 442 25.54 12.75 5.81
C GLY A 442 25.90 13.81 6.87
N ARG A 443 26.44 13.37 8.01
CA ARG A 443 26.73 14.21 9.20
C ARG A 443 27.74 15.35 8.95
N ARG A 444 28.24 15.52 7.72
CA ARG A 444 29.19 16.56 7.29
C ARG A 444 28.57 17.73 6.51
N ALA A 445 27.24 17.85 6.44
CA ALA A 445 26.61 19.01 5.83
C ALA A 445 26.74 20.26 6.72
N ASN A 446 27.82 21.04 6.52
CA ASN A 446 28.05 22.30 7.21
C ASN A 446 26.85 23.26 7.00
N PRO A 447 26.21 23.81 8.06
CA PRO A 447 25.04 24.68 7.96
C PRO A 447 25.30 25.99 7.19
N TYR A 448 26.56 26.34 6.94
CA TYR A 448 26.97 27.58 6.26
C TYR A 448 27.41 27.39 4.79
N GLY A 449 27.16 26.24 4.17
CA GLY A 449 27.30 26.06 2.71
C GLY A 449 28.73 26.12 2.14
N ALA A 450 29.75 26.41 2.95
CA ALA A 450 31.15 26.38 2.54
C ALA A 450 31.66 24.93 2.46
N GLY A 451 31.40 24.27 1.33
CA GLY A 451 31.82 22.90 1.03
C GLY A 451 30.73 22.00 0.45
N ALA A 452 29.47 22.46 0.43
CA ALA A 452 28.31 21.69 0.01
C ALA A 452 28.20 21.48 -1.52
N ASP A 453 29.03 22.14 -2.33
CA ASP A 453 28.92 22.08 -3.80
C ASP A 453 29.25 20.71 -4.42
N ARG A 454 29.90 19.80 -3.68
CA ARG A 454 30.17 18.44 -4.18
C ARG A 454 29.02 17.45 -3.96
N ILE A 455 28.23 17.59 -2.89
CA ILE A 455 27.11 16.66 -2.57
C ILE A 455 25.77 17.20 -3.07
N ARG A 456 25.57 18.54 -3.04
CA ARG A 456 24.36 19.23 -3.51
C ARG A 456 24.06 19.00 -5.00
N GLY A 457 25.04 18.48 -5.75
CA GLY A 457 24.98 18.24 -7.18
C GLY A 457 24.62 16.82 -7.63
N LEU A 458 24.69 15.77 -6.80
CA LEU A 458 24.44 14.40 -7.30
C LEU A 458 22.96 14.01 -7.30
N ALA A 459 22.22 14.15 -6.20
CA ALA A 459 20.79 13.82 -6.15
C ALA A 459 19.92 14.65 -7.11
N SER A 460 20.21 15.95 -7.22
CA SER A 460 19.52 16.86 -8.13
C SER A 460 19.92 16.69 -9.61
N LYS A 461 21.07 16.07 -9.92
CA LYS A 461 21.49 15.77 -11.31
C LYS A 461 21.26 14.30 -11.73
N ARG A 462 21.22 13.35 -10.80
CA ARG A 462 21.08 11.89 -11.07
C ARG A 462 19.69 11.47 -11.53
N LEU A 463 18.67 12.29 -11.32
CA LEU A 463 17.29 12.00 -11.75
C LEU A 463 16.80 13.07 -12.74
N ALA A 464 17.66 13.43 -13.68
CA ALA A 464 17.37 14.39 -14.74
C ALA A 464 16.60 13.79 -15.93
N ASP A 465 16.44 12.47 -15.96
CA ASP A 465 16.01 11.80 -17.19
C ASP A 465 14.50 11.89 -17.46
N PRO A 466 14.12 11.93 -18.75
CA PRO A 466 12.78 11.60 -19.18
C PRO A 466 12.56 10.10 -18.95
N VAL A 467 11.50 9.74 -18.21
CA VAL A 467 11.02 8.36 -18.22
C VAL A 467 10.38 8.12 -19.59
N PRO A 468 10.84 7.14 -20.39
CA PRO A 468 10.38 6.97 -21.76
C PRO A 468 8.85 6.86 -21.88
N GLY A 469 8.25 7.69 -22.72
CA GLY A 469 6.79 7.73 -22.91
C GLY A 469 6.02 8.48 -21.82
N TYR A 470 6.71 9.20 -20.93
CA TYR A 470 6.10 10.02 -19.90
C TYR A 470 6.67 11.44 -19.87
N LYS A 471 5.76 12.40 -19.70
CA LYS A 471 6.07 13.79 -19.44
C LYS A 471 6.10 14.03 -17.94
N ARG A 472 7.22 14.56 -17.44
CA ARG A 472 7.29 15.12 -16.08
C ARG A 472 6.47 16.40 -16.00
N VAL A 473 5.49 16.41 -15.11
CA VAL A 473 4.57 17.54 -14.90
C VAL A 473 5.04 18.42 -13.75
N ASP A 474 5.44 17.83 -12.62
CA ASP A 474 5.92 18.57 -11.45
C ASP A 474 7.25 17.99 -10.93
N ARG A 475 8.08 18.87 -10.37
CA ARG A 475 9.28 18.53 -9.59
C ARG A 475 9.39 19.48 -8.42
N ILE A 476 9.32 18.95 -7.21
CA ILE A 476 9.40 19.71 -5.97
C ILE A 476 10.55 19.13 -5.14
N VAL A 477 11.37 20.00 -4.57
CA VAL A 477 12.47 19.62 -3.70
C VAL A 477 12.22 20.28 -2.35
N HIS A 478 12.18 19.48 -1.30
CA HIS A 478 12.16 19.95 0.09
C HIS A 478 13.50 19.64 0.74
N ASP A 479 14.10 20.69 1.31
CA ASP A 479 15.39 20.66 1.99
C ASP A 479 15.09 20.67 3.50
N PHE A 480 15.01 19.48 4.12
CA PHE A 480 14.84 19.32 5.56
C PHE A 480 16.22 19.29 6.23
N ASP A 481 16.33 19.53 7.53
CA ASP A 481 17.64 19.66 8.20
C ASP A 481 18.57 18.46 7.94
N ASP A 482 18.02 17.25 7.94
CA ASP A 482 18.78 16.01 7.79
C ASP A 482 18.31 15.09 6.64
N TYR A 483 17.33 15.52 5.84
CA TYR A 483 16.92 14.83 4.61
C TYR A 483 16.72 15.78 3.45
N ASN A 484 16.98 15.29 2.24
CA ASN A 484 16.41 15.88 1.04
C ASN A 484 15.22 15.01 0.60
N LEU A 485 14.09 15.66 0.33
CA LEU A 485 12.94 15.01 -0.31
C LEU A 485 12.81 15.56 -1.74
N VAL A 486 12.81 14.66 -2.72
CA VAL A 486 12.47 14.98 -4.09
C VAL A 486 11.16 14.32 -4.47
N PHE A 487 10.15 15.14 -4.76
CA PHE A 487 8.88 14.70 -5.31
C PHE A 487 8.82 15.00 -6.81
N ARG A 488 8.39 14.03 -7.61
CA ARG A 488 8.13 14.19 -9.04
C ARG A 488 6.76 13.61 -9.39
N PHE A 489 6.10 14.24 -10.35
CA PHE A 489 4.84 13.74 -10.90
C PHE A 489 4.95 13.64 -12.42
N PHE A 490 4.44 12.54 -12.98
CA PHE A 490 4.54 12.18 -14.39
C PHE A 490 3.18 11.79 -14.96
N GLU A 491 2.97 12.14 -16.22
CA GLU A 491 1.80 11.75 -17.02
C GLU A 491 2.27 11.10 -18.32
N LYS A 492 1.60 10.03 -18.75
CA LYS A 492 1.92 9.32 -19.99
C LYS A 492 1.70 10.24 -21.21
N ASP A 493 2.59 10.16 -22.19
CA ASP A 493 2.50 10.97 -23.39
C ASP A 493 1.21 10.66 -24.17
N GLY A 494 0.47 11.71 -24.53
CA GLY A 494 -0.82 11.56 -25.21
C GLY A 494 -1.95 11.01 -24.32
N PHE A 495 -1.74 10.94 -23.00
CA PHE A 495 -2.79 10.54 -22.07
C PHE A 495 -3.92 11.57 -22.05
N ALA A 496 -5.10 11.17 -22.51
CA ALA A 496 -6.28 12.02 -22.58
C ALA A 496 -7.05 12.13 -21.25
N GLY A 497 -6.55 11.49 -20.18
CA GLY A 497 -7.28 11.31 -18.92
C GLY A 497 -8.56 10.49 -19.08
N PRO A 498 -9.19 10.08 -17.96
CA PRO A 498 -10.62 9.79 -18.02
C PRO A 498 -11.36 11.07 -18.49
N ARG A 499 -12.42 10.91 -19.30
CA ARG A 499 -13.27 12.02 -19.79
C ARG A 499 -14.13 12.64 -18.68
N GLY A 500 -13.52 12.97 -17.53
CA GLY A 500 -14.13 13.51 -16.31
C GLY A 500 -13.13 13.55 -15.15
N ALA A 501 -13.41 14.36 -14.12
CA ALA A 501 -12.64 14.36 -12.87
C ALA A 501 -12.68 12.98 -12.20
N ARG A 502 -11.58 12.53 -11.60
CA ARG A 502 -11.62 11.31 -10.76
C ARG A 502 -12.55 11.52 -9.57
N VAL A 503 -13.04 10.41 -9.01
CA VAL A 503 -13.62 10.42 -7.65
C VAL A 503 -12.55 10.96 -6.70
N GLY A 504 -12.89 11.98 -5.90
CA GLY A 504 -11.95 12.68 -5.02
C GLY A 504 -11.28 13.94 -5.61
N GLU A 505 -11.32 14.14 -6.93
CA GLU A 505 -10.89 15.38 -7.58
C GLU A 505 -12.13 16.27 -7.82
N GLU A 506 -12.49 17.14 -6.88
CA GLU A 506 -13.55 18.13 -7.14
C GLU A 506 -13.05 19.22 -8.10
N ILE A 507 -13.46 19.17 -9.38
CA ILE A 507 -13.33 20.32 -10.28
C ILE A 507 -14.24 21.43 -9.76
N THR A 508 -13.65 22.47 -9.18
CA THR A 508 -14.39 23.72 -8.97
C THR A 508 -14.88 24.23 -10.34
N GLN A 509 -16.14 24.65 -10.42
CA GLN A 509 -16.84 25.11 -11.64
C GLN A 509 -16.13 26.21 -12.47
N SER A 510 -14.96 26.69 -12.04
CA SER A 510 -14.15 27.69 -12.73
C SER A 510 -13.45 27.17 -14.00
N GLN A 511 -13.22 25.86 -14.15
CA GLN A 511 -12.44 25.30 -15.27
C GLN A 511 -13.27 24.95 -16.53
N PHE A 512 -14.60 24.96 -16.45
CA PHE A 512 -15.46 24.72 -17.63
C PHE A 512 -15.52 25.90 -18.61
N TYR A 513 -15.19 27.11 -18.17
CA TYR A 513 -15.28 28.32 -19.01
C TYR A 513 -14.04 28.60 -19.86
N SER A 514 -12.92 27.89 -19.65
CA SER A 514 -11.68 28.14 -20.39
C SER A 514 -11.53 27.31 -21.67
N SER A 515 -12.27 26.20 -21.84
CA SER A 515 -12.11 25.30 -23.00
C SER A 515 -13.21 25.44 -24.07
N ALA A 516 -14.21 26.31 -23.86
CA ALA A 516 -15.36 26.48 -24.73
C ALA A 516 -15.27 27.67 -25.72
N LEU A 517 -14.07 28.18 -26.01
CA LEU A 517 -13.86 29.21 -27.04
C LEU A 517 -13.03 28.67 -28.21
N SER A 518 -13.59 27.71 -28.92
CA SER A 518 -13.22 27.38 -30.29
C SER A 518 -14.50 27.23 -31.11
N PRO A 519 -14.84 28.20 -31.99
CA PRO A 519 -16.06 28.12 -32.79
C PRO A 519 -15.74 27.30 -34.03
N ASN A 520 -16.09 26.02 -34.03
CA ASN A 520 -16.54 25.24 -35.19
C ASN A 520 -16.46 23.74 -34.89
N SER A 521 -17.54 23.19 -34.32
CA SER A 521 -17.94 21.80 -34.61
C SER A 521 -19.36 21.57 -34.10
N THR A 522 -20.31 21.55 -35.03
CA THR A 522 -21.67 21.06 -34.77
C THR A 522 -21.65 19.54 -34.75
N HIS A 523 -21.39 18.95 -33.58
CA HIS A 523 -21.71 17.55 -33.32
C HIS A 523 -22.51 17.42 -32.03
N TYR A 524 -23.81 17.18 -32.18
CA TYR A 524 -24.67 16.73 -31.09
C TYR A 524 -24.19 15.37 -30.62
N HIS A 525 -23.52 15.31 -29.48
CA HIS A 525 -23.11 14.07 -28.84
C HIS A 525 -24.25 13.56 -27.93
N THR A 526 -25.00 12.56 -28.40
CA THR A 526 -25.92 11.77 -27.58
C THR A 526 -25.13 10.86 -26.64
N GLN A 527 -25.14 11.15 -25.34
CA GLN A 527 -24.78 10.19 -24.29
C GLN A 527 -25.73 8.98 -24.33
N PRO A 528 -25.27 7.76 -23.96
CA PRO A 528 -26.18 6.62 -23.83
C PRO A 528 -27.13 6.89 -22.66
N ALA A 529 -28.42 7.08 -22.97
CA ALA A 529 -29.44 7.31 -21.97
C ALA A 529 -29.68 6.03 -21.16
N ALA A 530 -29.40 6.08 -19.85
CA ALA A 530 -29.92 5.09 -18.91
C ALA A 530 -31.45 5.02 -19.07
N MET A 531 -31.96 3.85 -19.45
CA MET A 531 -33.37 3.62 -19.79
C MET A 531 -34.17 3.40 -18.50
N HIS A 532 -34.74 4.47 -17.96
CA HIS A 532 -35.56 4.41 -16.74
C HIS A 532 -37.02 4.09 -17.07
N LEU A 533 -37.61 3.20 -16.28
CA LEU A 533 -39.04 2.91 -16.35
C LEU A 533 -39.86 4.13 -15.88
N MET A 534 -40.70 4.63 -16.79
CA MET A 534 -41.63 5.73 -16.59
C MET A 534 -43.08 5.23 -16.67
N TYR A 535 -44.06 6.03 -16.25
CA TYR A 535 -45.47 5.73 -16.41
C TYR A 535 -46.33 6.97 -16.67
N THR A 536 -47.48 6.77 -17.32
CA THR A 536 -48.62 7.70 -17.35
C THR A 536 -49.82 7.02 -16.69
N VAL A 537 -50.86 7.78 -16.37
CA VAL A 537 -52.08 7.23 -15.76
C VAL A 537 -53.21 7.32 -16.77
N ASP A 538 -53.94 6.22 -16.97
CA ASP A 538 -55.11 6.19 -17.85
C ASP A 538 -56.35 6.83 -17.18
N ASP A 539 -57.42 7.03 -17.94
CA ASP A 539 -58.68 7.64 -17.45
C ASP A 539 -59.37 6.81 -16.35
N LYS A 540 -58.92 5.57 -16.11
CA LYS A 540 -59.40 4.66 -15.06
C LYS A 540 -58.47 4.62 -13.83
N GLY A 541 -57.38 5.39 -13.83
CA GLY A 541 -56.43 5.46 -12.72
C GLY A 541 -55.31 4.41 -12.73
N ASN A 542 -55.21 3.59 -13.78
CA ASN A 542 -54.17 2.56 -13.90
C ASN A 542 -52.88 3.13 -14.51
N ARG A 543 -51.74 2.60 -14.07
CA ARG A 543 -50.42 3.03 -14.57
C ARG A 543 -50.06 2.29 -15.86
N LEU A 544 -49.79 3.06 -16.92
CA LEU A 544 -49.27 2.58 -18.19
C LEU A 544 -47.77 2.88 -18.27
N TYR A 545 -46.94 1.84 -18.29
CA TYR A 545 -45.49 1.97 -18.23
C TYR A 545 -44.85 2.18 -19.60
N THR A 546 -43.79 2.97 -19.66
CA THR A 546 -43.04 3.29 -20.88
C THR A 546 -41.60 3.69 -20.55
N LEU A 547 -40.68 3.55 -21.51
CA LEU A 547 -39.29 4.01 -21.36
C LEU A 547 -39.08 5.42 -21.94
N LYS A 548 -40.11 5.99 -22.59
CA LYS A 548 -40.04 7.32 -23.19
C LYS A 548 -40.38 8.40 -22.15
N LYS A 549 -39.64 9.52 -22.15
CA LYS A 549 -39.92 10.69 -21.30
C LYS A 549 -41.19 11.45 -21.69
N VAL A 550 -41.67 11.24 -22.92
CA VAL A 550 -42.95 11.76 -23.41
C VAL A 550 -43.64 10.65 -24.20
N ALA A 551 -44.90 10.36 -23.86
CA ALA A 551 -45.72 9.37 -24.55
C ALA A 551 -47.11 9.95 -24.77
N HIS A 552 -47.66 9.80 -25.98
CA HIS A 552 -48.99 10.31 -26.37
C HIS A 552 -49.21 11.81 -26.05
N GLY A 553 -48.18 12.64 -26.25
CA GLY A 553 -48.25 14.08 -25.98
C GLY A 553 -48.21 14.48 -24.49
N GLN A 554 -48.10 13.51 -23.58
CA GLN A 554 -47.97 13.76 -22.14
C GLN A 554 -46.57 13.41 -21.62
N VAL A 555 -46.07 14.24 -20.71
CA VAL A 555 -44.80 14.00 -20.00
C VAL A 555 -44.99 12.84 -19.03
N THR A 556 -44.12 11.84 -19.12
CA THR A 556 -44.21 10.61 -18.32
C THR A 556 -43.53 10.82 -16.96
N LYS A 557 -44.01 10.15 -15.92
CA LYS A 557 -43.48 10.26 -14.54
C LYS A 557 -42.60 9.06 -14.21
N SER A 558 -41.55 9.24 -13.42
CA SER A 558 -40.70 8.12 -13.01
C SER A 558 -41.50 7.10 -12.19
N ALA A 559 -41.40 5.82 -12.54
CA ALA A 559 -42.08 4.74 -11.84
C ALA A 559 -41.37 4.32 -10.53
N HIS A 560 -40.20 4.91 -10.25
CA HIS A 560 -39.39 4.56 -9.09
C HIS A 560 -39.87 5.31 -7.83
N PRO A 561 -39.93 4.66 -6.66
CA PRO A 561 -40.21 5.35 -5.39
C PRO A 561 -39.19 6.47 -5.15
N ALA A 562 -39.60 7.58 -4.52
CA ALA A 562 -38.76 8.79 -4.38
C ALA A 562 -37.40 8.55 -3.69
N ARG A 563 -37.29 7.50 -2.86
CA ARG A 563 -36.02 7.08 -2.21
C ARG A 563 -35.03 6.45 -3.19
N PHE A 564 -35.52 5.92 -4.30
CA PHE A 564 -34.77 5.20 -5.34
C PHE A 564 -34.90 5.89 -6.70
N SER A 565 -35.30 7.17 -6.73
CA SER A 565 -35.39 7.93 -7.97
C SER A 565 -33.98 8.37 -8.40
N PRO A 566 -33.46 7.92 -9.55
CA PRO A 566 -32.13 8.30 -10.01
C PRO A 566 -32.01 9.78 -10.39
N ASP A 567 -33.15 10.45 -10.63
CA ASP A 567 -33.21 11.89 -10.91
C ASP A 567 -33.13 12.76 -9.64
N ASP A 568 -33.27 12.16 -8.45
CA ASP A 568 -33.28 12.87 -7.17
C ASP A 568 -32.18 12.41 -6.21
N LYS A 569 -30.93 12.74 -6.56
CA LYS A 569 -29.72 12.43 -5.77
C LYS A 569 -29.76 12.95 -4.33
N TRP A 570 -30.59 13.96 -4.05
CA TRP A 570 -30.68 14.62 -2.73
C TRP A 570 -31.97 14.27 -1.97
N SER A 571 -32.70 13.24 -2.41
CA SER A 571 -33.98 12.84 -1.81
C SER A 571 -33.85 12.53 -0.32
N ARG A 572 -32.77 11.87 0.11
CA ARG A 572 -32.49 11.55 1.52
C ARG A 572 -32.31 12.81 2.37
N GLN A 573 -31.51 13.76 1.90
CA GLN A 573 -31.25 15.04 2.58
C GLN A 573 -32.54 15.85 2.67
N ARG A 574 -33.33 15.92 1.58
CA ARG A 574 -34.60 16.64 1.55
C ARG A 574 -35.65 16.04 2.49
N VAL A 575 -35.76 14.72 2.54
CA VAL A 575 -36.67 14.02 3.49
C VAL A 575 -36.21 14.24 4.93
N THR A 576 -34.91 14.22 5.19
CA THR A 576 -34.33 14.50 6.53
C THR A 576 -34.63 15.93 6.97
N LEU A 577 -34.49 16.90 6.08
CA LEU A 577 -34.83 18.31 6.32
C LEU A 577 -36.33 18.47 6.58
N LYS A 578 -37.18 17.90 5.73
CA LYS A 578 -38.64 17.92 5.94
C LYS A 578 -39.06 17.27 7.25
N ARG A 579 -38.41 16.17 7.66
CA ARG A 579 -38.65 15.51 8.96
C ARG A 579 -38.29 16.43 10.13
N ARG A 580 -37.15 17.12 10.05
CA ARG A 580 -36.66 18.03 11.10
C ARG A 580 -37.57 19.24 11.32
N PHE A 581 -38.22 19.71 10.26
CA PHE A 581 -39.15 20.85 10.32
C PHE A 581 -40.65 20.44 10.36
N ASN A 582 -40.96 19.15 10.59
CA ASN A 582 -42.34 18.63 10.63
C ASN A 582 -43.18 18.90 9.36
N LEU A 583 -42.52 18.89 8.20
CA LEU A 583 -43.11 19.14 6.88
C LEU A 583 -43.45 17.85 6.11
N LEU A 584 -43.29 16.67 6.71
CA LEU A 584 -43.74 15.42 6.09
C LEU A 584 -45.25 15.28 6.23
N LEU A 585 -45.93 14.83 5.16
CA LEU A 585 -47.38 14.57 5.20
C LEU A 585 -47.79 13.62 6.34
N THR A 586 -46.92 12.66 6.68
CA THR A 586 -47.16 11.70 7.77
C THR A 586 -47.10 12.35 9.17
N GLN A 587 -46.46 13.51 9.29
CA GLN A 587 -46.36 14.29 10.53
C GLN A 587 -47.46 15.36 10.63
N GLN A 588 -48.15 15.67 9.53
CA GLN A 588 -49.22 16.67 9.47
C GLN A 588 -50.60 16.01 9.68
N SER A 589 -50.81 15.41 10.85
CA SER A 589 -52.05 14.67 11.17
C SER A 589 -53.29 15.55 11.38
N ALA A 590 -53.15 16.89 11.42
CA ALA A 590 -54.25 17.81 11.69
C ALA A 590 -54.92 18.43 10.43
N LEU A 591 -54.40 18.17 9.21
CA LEU A 591 -54.86 18.85 7.99
C LEU A 591 -55.34 17.92 6.87
N LEU A 592 -55.38 16.61 7.09
CA LEU A 592 -55.69 15.63 6.05
C LEU A 592 -57.05 14.98 6.25
N SER A 593 -57.88 14.97 5.20
CA SER A 593 -59.19 14.33 5.22
C SER A 593 -59.05 12.79 5.35
N PRO A 594 -60.08 12.08 5.84
CA PRO A 594 -60.00 10.64 6.14
C PRO A 594 -59.57 9.77 4.96
N LYS A 595 -59.82 10.20 3.71
CA LYS A 595 -59.39 9.48 2.50
C LYS A 595 -57.86 9.49 2.28
N ALA A 596 -57.15 10.54 2.73
CA ALA A 596 -55.70 10.65 2.56
C ALA A 596 -54.91 9.78 3.57
N LEU A 597 -55.49 9.51 4.75
CA LEU A 597 -54.88 8.65 5.77
C LEU A 597 -54.79 7.17 5.35
N ALA A 598 -55.71 6.70 4.49
CA ALA A 598 -55.71 5.31 4.02
C ALA A 598 -54.52 4.99 3.09
N ILE A 599 -54.04 5.98 2.31
CA ILE A 599 -52.94 5.80 1.34
C ILE A 599 -51.57 5.72 2.05
N VAL A 600 -51.43 6.39 3.21
CA VAL A 600 -50.15 6.43 3.96
C VAL A 600 -49.86 5.13 4.71
N LYS A 601 -50.87 4.28 4.98
CA LYS A 601 -50.69 3.02 5.70
C LYS A 601 -50.23 1.84 4.83
N ILE A 602 -50.12 2.00 3.51
CA ILE A 602 -49.61 0.97 2.60
C ILE A 602 -48.39 1.54 1.90
N GLY A 603 -47.22 1.46 2.54
CA GLY A 603 -45.95 1.95 2.02
C GLY A 603 -44.77 1.50 2.84
#